data_AF-A0A2V8MGF2-F1
#
_entry.id   AF-A0A2V8MGF2-F1
#
_cell.length_a   1.000
_cell.length_b   1.000
_cell.length_c   1.000
_cell.angle_alpha   90.00
_cell.angle_beta   90.00
_cell.angle_gamma   90.00
#
_symmetry.space_group_name_H-M   'P 1'
#
loop_
_entity.id
_entity.type
_entity.pdbx_description
1 polymer ?
#
loop_
_entity_poly.entity_id
_entity_poly.type
_entity_poly.pdbx_seq_one_letter_code
_entity_poly.pdbx_strand_id
1 'polypeptide(L)'
;MSKVSNNPISFVTTGGIAGSHPSLPNDLLKVAPASATESNRFRSKLIPLACWRLEDIRFEFDSSFVKPEVNAEIQHLFTLRQAHQKIDDVTQKTLFPPMSVFGHADPVSNDDYNKKLSGRRALAVYGLITRNTAIWEDLFSQPLGGDNWGEKSLATMRITTGLPKDTPRPALFKAYMDQICTIRDDKGQAAKDSDGKQIELRLNPKEDFLARGEDSHLKGDVQGCGEFNPVMIFSEKEAKAFEPPARHAERNLANAPNRRVVIFLFRVGTRVDPKLWPCPHAKDGVAGCRERFWSDGEKRRSKRLPDERREYQDTRDTFACRFYDRLANRSPCESVREGNQWLAEVIAKDLQAVVLGVFQPDGTELRRIPFSDSTPGPGDSRSFDLTGFPSGTPVTLILFEGKTPISAPTRLIVGSLRPPQRDPGLVQSAIDSALPAGGNEPANEDFTVGNDVIFEETINNGTR
;
A
#
# COMPACT_ATOMS: atom_id res chain seq x y z
N MET A 1 24.12 4.53 -20.71
CA MET A 1 23.81 3.65 -19.57
C MET A 1 23.89 4.49 -18.30
N SER A 2 22.74 4.97 -17.82
CA SER A 2 22.67 5.75 -16.58
C SER A 2 22.78 4.78 -15.39
N LYS A 3 23.64 5.10 -14.41
CA LYS A 3 23.73 4.35 -13.15
C LYS A 3 22.41 4.52 -12.40
N VAL A 4 21.53 3.54 -12.50
CA VAL A 4 20.34 3.43 -11.64
C VAL A 4 20.86 3.28 -10.20
N SER A 5 20.48 4.20 -9.32
CA SER A 5 20.84 4.11 -7.90
C SER A 5 20.27 2.81 -7.33
N ASN A 6 21.06 2.08 -6.54
CA ASN A 6 20.69 0.81 -5.90
C ASN A 6 19.65 0.96 -4.77
N ASN A 7 18.90 2.07 -4.70
CA ASN A 7 17.82 2.19 -3.73
C ASN A 7 16.58 1.45 -4.28
N PRO A 8 16.13 0.34 -3.67
CA PRO A 8 14.95 -0.39 -4.14
C PRO A 8 13.67 0.44 -4.00
N ILE A 9 13.69 1.54 -3.25
CA ILE A 9 12.56 2.47 -3.11
C ILE A 9 12.79 3.66 -4.01
N SER A 10 11.83 3.88 -4.91
CA SER A 10 11.78 5.06 -5.76
C SER A 10 10.94 6.18 -5.17
N PHE A 11 10.02 5.87 -4.25
CA PHE A 11 9.11 6.86 -3.67
C PHE A 11 8.50 6.48 -2.32
N VAL A 12 8.31 7.47 -1.43
CA VAL A 12 7.57 7.37 -0.16
C VAL A 12 6.80 8.66 0.11
N THR A 13 5.51 8.53 0.39
CA THR A 13 4.67 9.57 1.01
C THR A 13 3.98 9.01 2.26
N THR A 14 3.29 9.90 2.98
CA THR A 14 2.28 9.51 3.96
C THR A 14 1.16 8.64 3.37
N GLY A 15 0.91 8.69 2.06
CA GLY A 15 -0.16 7.98 1.38
C GLY A 15 0.24 6.71 0.65
N GLY A 16 1.53 6.42 0.46
CA GLY A 16 1.97 5.25 -0.29
C GLY A 16 3.47 5.09 -0.44
N ILE A 17 3.86 3.94 -1.00
CA ILE A 17 5.25 3.56 -1.26
C ILE A 17 5.32 2.98 -2.67
N ALA A 18 6.36 3.31 -3.43
CA ALA A 18 6.64 2.67 -4.70
C ALA A 18 8.12 2.29 -4.78
N GLY A 19 8.40 1.11 -5.34
CA GLY A 19 9.77 0.63 -5.42
C GLY A 19 9.96 -0.53 -6.39
N SER A 20 11.21 -0.69 -6.82
CA SER A 20 11.66 -1.83 -7.62
C SER A 20 12.08 -2.96 -6.68
N HIS A 21 11.70 -4.18 -7.03
CA HIS A 21 12.23 -5.36 -6.36
C HIS A 21 13.73 -5.49 -6.68
N PRO A 22 14.53 -6.07 -5.77
CA PRO A 22 15.92 -6.39 -6.07
C PRO A 22 16.01 -7.25 -7.34
N SER A 23 16.92 -6.88 -8.25
CA SER A 23 17.15 -7.67 -9.46
C SER A 23 17.54 -9.08 -9.07
N LEU A 24 16.77 -10.07 -9.55
CA LEU A 24 17.20 -11.46 -9.47
C LEU A 24 18.25 -11.68 -10.56
N PRO A 25 19.32 -12.44 -10.29
CA PRO A 25 20.21 -12.90 -11.34
C PRO A 25 19.36 -13.49 -12.47
N ASN A 26 19.70 -13.17 -13.72
CA ASN A 26 19.18 -13.95 -14.83
C ASN A 26 19.79 -15.35 -14.67
N ASP A 27 19.06 -16.24 -14.02
CA ASP A 27 19.45 -17.63 -13.91
C ASP A 27 19.47 -18.17 -15.34
N LEU A 28 20.69 -18.33 -15.88
CA LEU A 28 20.91 -19.11 -17.09
C LEU A 28 20.31 -20.48 -16.82
N LEU A 29 19.16 -20.73 -17.43
CA LEU A 29 18.46 -21.99 -17.24
C LEU A 29 19.23 -23.07 -17.99
N LYS A 30 20.01 -23.86 -17.26
CA LYS A 30 20.65 -25.06 -17.80
C LYS A 30 19.59 -26.15 -17.89
N VAL A 31 19.17 -26.44 -19.12
CA VAL A 31 18.26 -27.55 -19.43
C VAL A 31 19.06 -28.69 -20.06
N ALA A 32 18.62 -29.93 -19.85
CA ALA A 32 19.24 -31.07 -20.51
C ALA A 32 19.01 -31.00 -22.03
N PRO A 33 19.95 -31.44 -22.88
CA PRO A 33 19.69 -31.54 -24.31
C PRO A 33 18.53 -32.53 -24.55
N ALA A 34 17.58 -32.15 -25.41
CA ALA A 34 16.56 -33.06 -25.92
C ALA A 34 17.07 -33.64 -27.24
N SER A 35 17.19 -34.96 -27.34
CA SER A 35 17.79 -35.64 -28.50
C SER A 35 16.78 -36.19 -29.50
N ALA A 36 15.51 -36.27 -29.11
CA ALA A 36 14.41 -36.68 -29.98
C ALA A 36 13.12 -35.91 -29.60
N THR A 37 12.03 -36.62 -29.30
CA THR A 37 10.73 -36.02 -28.95
C THR A 37 10.63 -35.57 -27.50
N GLU A 38 11.70 -35.68 -26.71
CA GLU A 38 11.72 -35.21 -25.34
C GLU A 38 11.62 -33.68 -25.29
N SER A 39 11.06 -33.15 -24.20
CA SER A 39 11.04 -31.72 -23.95
C SER A 39 11.39 -31.44 -22.49
N ASN A 40 12.06 -30.31 -22.27
CA ASN A 40 12.24 -29.79 -20.92
C ASN A 40 11.03 -28.93 -20.57
N ARG A 41 10.40 -29.21 -19.44
CA ARG A 41 9.35 -28.36 -18.90
C ARG A 41 9.96 -27.43 -17.86
N PHE A 42 10.01 -26.15 -18.17
CA PHE A 42 10.38 -25.12 -17.21
C PHE A 42 9.13 -24.50 -16.59
N ARG A 43 9.17 -24.25 -15.28
CA ARG A 43 8.14 -23.48 -14.57
C ARG A 43 8.76 -22.18 -14.12
N SER A 44 8.48 -21.10 -14.84
CA SER A 44 8.90 -19.78 -14.40
C SER A 44 8.10 -19.39 -13.16
N LYS A 45 8.81 -18.87 -12.14
CA LYS A 45 8.14 -18.29 -10.99
C LYS A 45 7.52 -16.96 -11.41
N LEU A 46 6.33 -16.67 -10.89
CA LEU A 46 5.75 -15.35 -10.99
C LEU A 46 6.59 -14.39 -10.14
N ILE A 47 7.41 -13.56 -10.80
CA ILE A 47 8.39 -12.67 -10.16
C ILE A 47 7.94 -11.23 -10.36
N PRO A 48 7.52 -10.53 -9.29
CA PRO A 48 7.34 -9.08 -9.34
C PRO A 48 8.67 -8.39 -9.61
N LEU A 49 8.65 -7.42 -10.53
CA LEU A 49 9.76 -6.49 -10.80
C LEU A 49 9.68 -5.25 -9.92
N ALA A 50 8.48 -4.86 -9.55
CA ALA A 50 8.22 -3.65 -8.79
C ALA A 50 6.90 -3.77 -8.03
N CYS A 51 6.72 -2.89 -7.06
CA CYS A 51 5.51 -2.80 -6.27
C CYS A 51 5.10 -1.34 -6.09
N TRP A 52 3.80 -1.14 -5.92
CA TRP A 52 3.20 0.12 -5.54
C TRP A 52 2.18 -0.15 -4.43
N ARG A 53 2.25 0.59 -3.35
CA ARG A 53 1.37 0.47 -2.19
C ARG A 53 0.66 1.79 -1.94
N LEU A 54 -0.63 1.68 -1.66
CA LEU A 54 -1.50 2.74 -1.22
C LEU A 54 -1.92 2.50 0.23
N GLU A 55 -1.69 3.47 1.09
CA GLU A 55 -2.05 3.42 2.52
C GLU A 55 -3.50 3.82 2.77
N ASP A 56 -4.02 3.39 3.92
CA ASP A 56 -5.40 3.64 4.35
C ASP A 56 -5.83 5.12 4.32
N ILE A 57 -4.90 6.06 4.53
CA ILE A 57 -5.20 7.49 4.58
C ILE A 57 -5.81 8.01 3.26
N ARG A 58 -5.54 7.33 2.15
CA ARG A 58 -6.08 7.64 0.81
C ARG A 58 -7.49 7.09 0.58
N PHE A 59 -8.05 6.40 1.57
CA PHE A 59 -9.45 6.02 1.61
C PHE A 59 -10.20 6.87 2.62
N GLU A 60 -11.50 7.07 2.41
CA GLU A 60 -12.37 7.51 3.51
C GLU A 60 -12.37 6.49 4.66
N PHE A 61 -12.58 6.98 5.88
CA PHE A 61 -12.56 6.12 7.08
C PHE A 61 -13.59 5.00 6.94
N ASP A 62 -13.15 3.75 7.20
CA ASP A 62 -13.94 2.52 7.02
C ASP A 62 -14.61 2.38 5.63
N SER A 63 -14.01 2.98 4.60
CA SER A 63 -14.56 3.03 3.25
C SER A 63 -13.55 2.54 2.21
N SER A 64 -14.06 2.20 1.02
CA SER A 64 -13.29 1.92 -0.19
C SER A 64 -13.23 3.11 -1.15
N PHE A 65 -13.92 4.22 -0.84
CA PHE A 65 -13.85 5.43 -1.65
C PHE A 65 -12.45 6.04 -1.61
N VAL A 66 -11.87 6.22 -2.80
CA VAL A 66 -10.52 6.76 -2.98
C VAL A 66 -10.58 8.29 -3.03
N LYS A 67 -9.84 8.93 -2.12
CA LYS A 67 -9.79 10.39 -1.99
C LYS A 67 -8.90 11.04 -3.06
N PRO A 68 -9.10 12.33 -3.40
CA PRO A 68 -8.38 12.96 -4.51
C PRO A 68 -6.87 13.07 -4.31
N GLU A 69 -6.42 13.06 -3.06
CA GLU A 69 -5.01 13.12 -2.68
C GLU A 69 -4.18 11.95 -3.21
N VAL A 70 -4.83 10.85 -3.63
CA VAL A 70 -4.17 9.71 -4.27
C VAL A 70 -3.42 10.06 -5.55
N ASN A 71 -3.69 11.23 -6.16
CA ASN A 71 -3.01 11.69 -7.37
C ASN A 71 -1.48 11.63 -7.23
N ALA A 72 -0.94 11.97 -6.05
CA ALA A 72 0.49 11.84 -5.79
C ALA A 72 0.95 10.39 -6.02
N GLU A 73 0.33 9.42 -5.36
CA GLU A 73 0.70 8.02 -5.52
C GLU A 73 0.45 7.50 -6.95
N ILE A 74 -0.58 7.98 -7.66
CA ILE A 74 -0.82 7.64 -9.07
C ILE A 74 0.34 8.09 -9.98
N GLN A 75 0.92 9.27 -9.74
CA GLN A 75 2.09 9.73 -10.48
C GLN A 75 3.30 8.80 -10.28
N HIS A 76 3.44 8.21 -9.10
CA HIS A 76 4.49 7.24 -8.83
C HIS A 76 4.24 5.89 -9.47
N LEU A 77 2.98 5.42 -9.52
CA LEU A 77 2.65 4.23 -10.30
C LEU A 77 2.96 4.45 -11.79
N PHE A 78 2.62 5.61 -12.34
CA PHE A 78 2.98 5.97 -13.71
C PHE A 78 4.50 5.93 -13.93
N THR A 79 5.26 6.63 -13.10
CA THR A 79 6.73 6.67 -13.18
C THR A 79 7.35 5.27 -13.07
N LEU A 80 6.83 4.45 -12.16
CA LEU A 80 7.30 3.08 -11.96
C LEU A 80 7.04 2.21 -13.19
N ARG A 81 5.87 2.36 -13.85
CA ARG A 81 5.59 1.64 -15.10
C ARG A 81 6.52 2.07 -16.23
N GLN A 82 6.77 3.37 -16.38
CA GLN A 82 7.72 3.89 -17.37
C GLN A 82 9.13 3.34 -17.15
N ALA A 83 9.59 3.27 -15.89
CA ALA A 83 10.92 2.77 -15.54
C ALA A 83 11.12 1.28 -15.85
N HIS A 84 10.03 0.50 -15.91
CA HIS A 84 10.04 -0.95 -16.16
C HIS A 84 9.48 -1.35 -17.53
N GLN A 85 9.25 -0.38 -18.42
CA GLN A 85 8.82 -0.66 -19.79
C GLN A 85 9.93 -1.33 -20.61
N LYS A 86 9.55 -2.05 -21.66
CA LYS A 86 10.48 -2.58 -22.67
C LYS A 86 10.02 -2.20 -24.06
N ILE A 87 10.95 -2.18 -25.00
CA ILE A 87 10.62 -2.13 -26.42
C ILE A 87 10.65 -3.56 -26.93
N ASP A 88 9.59 -3.98 -27.61
CA ASP A 88 9.55 -5.25 -28.31
C ASP A 88 10.43 -5.17 -29.56
N ASP A 89 11.48 -5.99 -29.63
CA ASP A 89 12.50 -5.89 -30.69
C ASP A 89 11.92 -6.15 -32.10
N VAL A 90 10.80 -6.88 -32.19
CA VAL A 90 10.18 -7.24 -33.47
C VAL A 90 9.17 -6.18 -33.93
N THR A 91 8.26 -5.81 -33.05
CA THR A 91 7.15 -4.90 -33.36
C THR A 91 7.48 -3.43 -33.10
N GLN A 92 8.62 -3.15 -32.45
CA GLN A 92 9.05 -1.82 -31.99
C GLN A 92 8.01 -1.14 -31.08
N LYS A 93 7.09 -1.90 -30.50
CA LYS A 93 6.08 -1.40 -29.58
C LYS A 93 6.65 -1.30 -28.17
N THR A 94 6.31 -0.21 -27.48
CA THR A 94 6.52 -0.12 -26.04
C THR A 94 5.55 -1.06 -25.33
N LEU A 95 6.10 -1.96 -24.53
CA LEU A 95 5.38 -2.90 -23.68
C LEU A 95 5.58 -2.52 -22.22
N PHE A 96 4.48 -2.56 -21.47
CA PHE A 96 4.49 -2.27 -20.05
C PHE A 96 4.43 -3.54 -19.20
N PRO A 97 4.94 -3.49 -17.96
CA PRO A 97 4.80 -4.60 -17.03
C PRO A 97 3.31 -4.82 -16.71
N PRO A 98 2.78 -6.05 -16.86
CA PRO A 98 1.42 -6.37 -16.45
C PRO A 98 1.32 -6.38 -14.91
N MET A 99 0.12 -6.14 -14.39
CA MET A 99 -0.10 -5.92 -12.96
C MET A 99 -1.18 -6.82 -12.36
N SER A 100 -1.21 -6.87 -11.03
CA SER A 100 -2.30 -7.45 -10.25
C SER A 100 -2.48 -6.68 -8.93
N VAL A 101 -3.72 -6.47 -8.51
CA VAL A 101 -4.12 -5.58 -7.40
C VAL A 101 -4.59 -6.40 -6.20
N PHE A 102 -3.95 -6.19 -5.04
CA PHE A 102 -4.22 -6.90 -3.79
C PHE A 102 -4.65 -5.92 -2.71
N GLY A 103 -5.87 -6.07 -2.18
CA GLY A 103 -6.34 -5.29 -1.04
C GLY A 103 -6.12 -6.02 0.28
N HIS A 104 -5.85 -5.29 1.35
CA HIS A 104 -5.64 -5.79 2.70
C HIS A 104 -6.46 -5.01 3.73
N ALA A 105 -6.79 -5.66 4.83
CA ALA A 105 -7.48 -5.10 5.99
C ALA A 105 -6.70 -5.37 7.28
N ASP A 106 -7.04 -4.67 8.35
CA ASP A 106 -6.53 -4.94 9.70
C ASP A 106 -7.39 -5.98 10.44
N PRO A 107 -6.94 -6.51 11.59
CA PRO A 107 -7.65 -7.58 12.30
C PRO A 107 -8.73 -7.09 13.29
N VAL A 108 -9.30 -5.88 13.12
CA VAL A 108 -10.29 -5.34 14.06
C VAL A 108 -11.67 -6.00 13.95
N SER A 109 -11.99 -6.55 12.78
CA SER A 109 -13.28 -7.23 12.50
C SER A 109 -13.06 -8.75 12.37
N ASN A 110 -13.97 -9.44 11.67
CA ASN A 110 -13.82 -10.85 11.33
C ASN A 110 -13.27 -11.05 9.92
N ASP A 111 -12.70 -12.24 9.69
CA ASP A 111 -12.08 -12.64 8.42
C ASP A 111 -13.00 -12.46 7.20
N ASP A 112 -14.29 -12.80 7.28
CA ASP A 112 -15.22 -12.70 6.15
C ASP A 112 -15.55 -11.25 5.78
N TYR A 113 -15.76 -10.39 6.77
CA TYR A 113 -15.94 -8.96 6.56
C TYR A 113 -14.68 -8.34 5.96
N ASN A 114 -13.53 -8.59 6.58
CA ASN A 114 -12.25 -8.04 6.17
C ASN A 114 -11.83 -8.50 4.78
N LYS A 115 -12.11 -9.76 4.41
CA LYS A 115 -11.91 -10.28 3.05
C LYS A 115 -12.72 -9.52 2.02
N LYS A 116 -13.99 -9.20 2.31
CA LYS A 116 -14.85 -8.43 1.40
C LYS A 116 -14.43 -6.97 1.32
N LEU A 117 -14.19 -6.31 2.46
CA LEU A 117 -13.78 -4.90 2.52
C LEU A 117 -12.46 -4.65 1.76
N SER A 118 -11.46 -5.50 2.01
CA SER A 118 -10.19 -5.44 1.29
C SER A 118 -10.36 -5.66 -0.22
N GLY A 119 -11.22 -6.61 -0.63
CA GLY A 119 -11.58 -6.81 -2.04
C GLY A 119 -12.25 -5.58 -2.67
N ARG A 120 -13.11 -4.88 -1.93
CA ARG A 120 -13.76 -3.64 -2.37
C ARG A 120 -12.76 -2.51 -2.57
N ARG A 121 -11.76 -2.36 -1.68
CA ARG A 121 -10.65 -1.40 -1.85
C ARG A 121 -9.81 -1.71 -3.10
N ALA A 122 -9.49 -2.98 -3.33
CA ALA A 122 -8.77 -3.41 -4.53
C ALA A 122 -9.57 -3.12 -5.81
N LEU A 123 -10.89 -3.39 -5.80
CA LEU A 123 -11.80 -3.06 -6.90
C LEU A 123 -11.92 -1.55 -7.13
N ALA A 124 -11.97 -0.74 -6.07
CA ALA A 124 -12.02 0.71 -6.19
C ALA A 124 -10.78 1.27 -6.90
N VAL A 125 -9.58 0.79 -6.52
CA VAL A 125 -8.32 1.15 -7.18
C VAL A 125 -8.28 0.64 -8.62
N TYR A 126 -8.67 -0.61 -8.88
CA TYR A 126 -8.74 -1.15 -10.24
C TYR A 126 -9.70 -0.35 -11.14
N GLY A 127 -10.89 -0.01 -10.64
CA GLY A 127 -11.88 0.80 -11.34
C GLY A 127 -11.36 2.20 -11.66
N LEU A 128 -10.63 2.82 -10.71
CA LEU A 128 -9.99 4.12 -10.89
C LEU A 128 -8.96 4.10 -12.03
N ILE A 129 -8.01 3.17 -11.99
CA ILE A 129 -6.91 3.14 -12.95
C ILE A 129 -7.32 2.64 -14.35
N THR A 130 -8.46 1.94 -14.48
CA THR A 130 -9.03 1.49 -15.76
C THR A 130 -10.17 2.37 -16.29
N ARG A 131 -10.59 3.39 -15.51
CA ARG A 131 -11.79 4.21 -15.77
C ARG A 131 -13.09 3.41 -15.88
N ASN A 132 -13.18 2.31 -15.15
CA ASN A 132 -14.37 1.48 -15.14
C ASN A 132 -15.39 2.00 -14.11
N THR A 133 -16.26 2.90 -14.56
CA THR A 133 -17.30 3.51 -13.72
C THR A 133 -18.35 2.51 -13.24
N ALA A 134 -18.53 1.37 -13.93
CA ALA A 134 -19.48 0.34 -13.50
C ALA A 134 -19.03 -0.34 -12.19
N ILE A 135 -17.71 -0.47 -11.97
CA ILE A 135 -17.18 -0.97 -10.69
C ILE A 135 -17.49 0.01 -9.56
N TRP A 136 -17.27 1.31 -9.78
CA TRP A 136 -17.58 2.32 -8.77
C TRP A 136 -19.09 2.45 -8.52
N GLU A 137 -19.90 2.28 -9.55
CA GLU A 137 -21.36 2.21 -9.43
C GLU A 137 -21.81 1.02 -8.58
N ASP A 138 -21.23 -0.17 -8.79
CA ASP A 138 -21.50 -1.36 -7.98
C ASP A 138 -21.07 -1.16 -6.51
N LEU A 139 -19.87 -0.60 -6.27
CA LEU A 139 -19.39 -0.29 -4.92
C LEU A 139 -20.27 0.73 -4.20
N PHE A 140 -20.67 1.79 -4.90
CA PHE A 140 -21.54 2.83 -4.34
C PHE A 140 -22.94 2.29 -4.01
N SER A 141 -23.53 1.52 -4.92
CA SER A 141 -24.92 1.08 -4.82
C SER A 141 -25.12 -0.16 -3.93
N GLN A 142 -24.03 -0.86 -3.59
CA GLN A 142 -24.05 -2.00 -2.66
C GLN A 142 -23.15 -1.71 -1.44
N PRO A 143 -23.63 -0.93 -0.46
CA PRO A 143 -22.85 -0.65 0.75
C PRO A 143 -22.56 -1.93 1.54
N LEU A 144 -21.43 -1.95 2.25
CA LEU A 144 -21.02 -3.07 3.10
C LEU A 144 -20.47 -2.56 4.44
N GLY A 145 -21.23 -2.75 5.52
CA GLY A 145 -20.81 -2.26 6.84
C GLY A 145 -20.59 -0.75 6.83
N GLY A 146 -19.41 -0.29 7.23
CA GLY A 146 -19.03 1.12 7.17
C GLY A 146 -18.66 1.62 5.77
N ASP A 147 -18.46 0.74 4.79
CA ASP A 147 -18.15 1.13 3.42
C ASP A 147 -19.42 1.57 2.68
N ASN A 148 -19.78 2.83 2.92
CA ASN A 148 -20.94 3.50 2.37
C ASN A 148 -20.55 4.89 1.85
N TRP A 149 -20.34 5.00 0.53
CA TRP A 149 -19.83 6.23 -0.11
C TRP A 149 -20.81 7.41 0.02
N GLY A 150 -22.09 7.17 -0.32
CA GLY A 150 -23.18 8.13 -0.13
C GLY A 150 -22.94 9.54 -0.70
N GLU A 151 -23.71 10.52 -0.20
CA GLU A 151 -23.63 11.92 -0.67
C GLU A 151 -22.29 12.59 -0.35
N LYS A 152 -21.62 12.16 0.73
CA LYS A 152 -20.32 12.72 1.12
C LYS A 152 -19.25 12.47 0.05
N SER A 153 -19.16 11.25 -0.46
CA SER A 153 -18.22 10.94 -1.55
C SER A 153 -18.63 11.67 -2.84
N LEU A 154 -19.93 11.80 -3.15
CA LEU A 154 -20.38 12.58 -4.30
C LEU A 154 -20.03 14.07 -4.17
N ALA A 155 -20.17 14.66 -2.99
CA ALA A 155 -19.76 16.04 -2.72
C ALA A 155 -18.26 16.22 -2.93
N THR A 156 -17.43 15.30 -2.42
CA THR A 156 -15.97 15.30 -2.66
C THR A 156 -15.65 15.27 -4.15
N MET A 157 -16.32 14.40 -4.93
CA MET A 157 -16.12 14.33 -6.37
C MET A 157 -16.50 15.63 -7.09
N ARG A 158 -17.61 16.25 -6.71
CA ARG A 158 -18.08 17.52 -7.30
C ARG A 158 -17.13 18.67 -6.97
N ILE A 159 -16.64 18.75 -5.73
CA ILE A 159 -15.63 19.74 -5.33
C ILE A 159 -14.36 19.56 -6.17
N THR A 160 -13.90 18.32 -6.32
CA THR A 160 -12.67 18.00 -7.06
C THR A 160 -12.79 18.29 -8.57
N THR A 161 -13.97 18.08 -9.15
CA THR A 161 -14.19 18.20 -10.60
C THR A 161 -14.79 19.55 -11.01
N GLY A 162 -15.37 20.31 -10.08
CA GLY A 162 -16.16 21.51 -10.37
C GLY A 162 -17.51 21.24 -11.03
N LEU A 163 -17.94 19.98 -11.13
CA LEU A 163 -19.17 19.60 -11.82
C LEU A 163 -20.43 19.87 -10.97
N PRO A 164 -21.56 20.23 -11.61
CA PRO A 164 -22.78 20.59 -10.90
C PRO A 164 -23.47 19.39 -10.24
N LYS A 165 -24.37 19.66 -9.29
CA LYS A 165 -25.00 18.64 -8.43
C LYS A 165 -25.80 17.59 -9.20
N ASP A 166 -26.42 18.00 -10.30
CA ASP A 166 -27.28 17.21 -11.19
C ASP A 166 -26.50 16.36 -12.21
N THR A 167 -25.16 16.44 -12.21
CA THR A 167 -24.31 15.58 -13.04
C THR A 167 -24.63 14.09 -12.79
N PRO A 168 -24.97 13.31 -13.84
CA PRO A 168 -25.19 11.88 -13.70
C PRO A 168 -23.97 11.17 -13.09
N ARG A 169 -24.20 10.26 -12.13
CA ARG A 169 -23.11 9.56 -11.40
C ARG A 169 -22.04 8.94 -12.31
N PRO A 170 -22.34 8.23 -13.42
CA PRO A 170 -21.30 7.71 -14.29
C PRO A 170 -20.40 8.80 -14.89
N ALA A 171 -20.98 9.95 -15.25
CA ALA A 171 -20.21 11.09 -15.77
C ALA A 171 -19.35 11.74 -14.67
N LEU A 172 -19.90 11.90 -13.46
CA LEU A 172 -19.17 12.41 -12.30
C LEU A 172 -18.01 11.49 -11.91
N PHE A 173 -18.23 10.17 -11.85
CA PHE A 173 -17.19 9.18 -11.57
C PHE A 173 -16.08 9.25 -12.61
N LYS A 174 -16.43 9.25 -13.89
CA LYS A 174 -15.44 9.33 -14.96
C LYS A 174 -14.60 10.61 -14.85
N ALA A 175 -15.25 11.77 -14.70
CA ALA A 175 -14.54 13.04 -14.58
C ALA A 175 -13.63 13.09 -13.35
N TYR A 176 -14.07 12.54 -12.22
CA TYR A 176 -13.27 12.44 -11.01
C TYR A 176 -12.06 11.52 -11.19
N MET A 177 -12.25 10.35 -11.80
CA MET A 177 -11.15 9.42 -12.10
C MET A 177 -10.13 10.05 -13.05
N ASP A 178 -10.59 10.75 -14.09
CA ASP A 178 -9.72 11.45 -15.05
C ASP A 178 -8.91 12.55 -14.34
N GLN A 179 -9.55 13.36 -13.50
CA GLN A 179 -8.88 14.43 -12.73
C GLN A 179 -7.79 13.89 -11.79
N ILE A 180 -8.07 12.77 -11.12
CA ILE A 180 -7.15 12.15 -10.16
C ILE A 180 -6.01 11.40 -10.85
N CYS A 181 -6.23 10.86 -12.04
CA CYS A 181 -5.22 10.10 -12.75
C CYS A 181 -4.46 10.92 -13.81
N THR A 182 -4.75 12.21 -13.91
CA THR A 182 -3.93 13.15 -14.68
C THR A 182 -2.57 13.32 -14.02
N ILE A 183 -1.50 13.16 -14.82
CA ILE A 183 -0.12 13.39 -14.35
C ILE A 183 0.09 14.89 -14.25
N ARG A 184 0.73 15.35 -13.16
CA ARG A 184 0.97 16.77 -12.91
C ARG A 184 2.47 17.08 -13.00
N ASP A 185 2.80 18.28 -13.44
CA ASP A 185 4.16 18.79 -13.40
C ASP A 185 4.51 19.35 -12.01
N ASP A 186 5.74 19.82 -11.82
CA ASP A 186 6.22 20.39 -10.56
C ASP A 186 5.44 21.64 -10.11
N LYS A 187 4.62 22.23 -10.99
CA LYS A 187 3.75 23.38 -10.71
C LYS A 187 2.30 22.95 -10.44
N GLY A 188 2.01 21.65 -10.39
CA GLY A 188 0.67 21.09 -10.18
C GLY A 188 -0.24 21.16 -11.41
N GLN A 189 0.28 21.59 -12.57
CA GLN A 189 -0.48 21.67 -13.81
C GLN A 189 -0.51 20.32 -14.51
N ALA A 190 -1.51 20.06 -15.35
CA ALA A 190 -1.56 18.82 -16.13
C ALA A 190 -0.35 18.74 -17.06
N ALA A 191 0.49 17.72 -16.88
CA ALA A 191 1.62 17.43 -17.73
C ALA A 191 1.12 17.11 -19.14
N LYS A 192 1.87 17.54 -20.16
CA LYS A 192 1.54 17.33 -21.57
C LYS A 192 2.63 16.54 -22.26
N ASP A 193 2.24 15.68 -23.20
CA ASP A 193 3.16 15.00 -24.10
C ASP A 193 3.67 15.94 -25.21
N SER A 194 4.47 15.40 -26.13
CA SER A 194 5.03 16.13 -27.27
C SER A 194 3.98 16.74 -28.19
N ASP A 195 2.77 16.18 -28.21
CA ASP A 195 1.65 16.64 -29.04
C ASP A 195 0.76 17.64 -28.30
N GLY A 196 1.14 18.02 -27.08
CA GLY A 196 0.39 18.94 -26.23
C GLY A 196 -0.84 18.32 -25.58
N LYS A 197 -1.00 16.98 -25.65
CA LYS A 197 -2.11 16.25 -25.02
C LYS A 197 -1.75 15.95 -23.57
N GLN A 198 -2.75 16.03 -22.69
CA GLN A 198 -2.56 15.72 -21.28
C GLN A 198 -2.13 14.26 -21.09
N ILE A 199 -1.13 14.06 -20.24
CA ILE A 199 -0.65 12.74 -19.84
C ILE A 199 -1.52 12.24 -18.69
N GLU A 200 -2.04 11.03 -18.84
CA GLU A 200 -2.82 10.35 -17.79
C GLU A 200 -2.32 8.93 -17.56
N LEU A 201 -2.42 8.45 -16.32
CA LEU A 201 -2.38 7.02 -16.06
C LEU A 201 -3.75 6.42 -16.37
N ARG A 202 -3.85 5.73 -17.50
CA ARG A 202 -5.03 4.95 -17.87
C ARG A 202 -4.61 3.58 -18.34
N LEU A 203 -5.09 2.54 -17.64
CA LEU A 203 -4.75 1.16 -17.91
C LEU A 203 -5.79 0.49 -18.79
N ASN A 204 -5.32 -0.31 -19.73
CA ASN A 204 -6.12 -1.20 -20.54
C ASN A 204 -6.28 -2.55 -19.83
N PRO A 205 -7.50 -2.94 -19.41
CA PRO A 205 -7.76 -4.24 -18.79
C PRO A 205 -7.23 -5.45 -19.56
N LYS A 206 -7.15 -5.37 -20.89
CA LYS A 206 -6.77 -6.49 -21.76
C LYS A 206 -5.26 -6.62 -21.99
N GLU A 207 -4.48 -5.62 -21.59
CA GLU A 207 -3.04 -5.54 -21.89
C GLU A 207 -2.20 -5.35 -20.63
N ASP A 208 -2.69 -4.55 -19.68
CA ASP A 208 -1.91 -4.06 -18.55
C ASP A 208 -2.04 -4.91 -17.28
N PHE A 209 -2.84 -5.99 -17.31
CA PHE A 209 -3.05 -6.87 -16.17
C PHE A 209 -2.71 -8.32 -16.48
N LEU A 210 -2.33 -9.08 -15.45
CA LEU A 210 -1.82 -10.45 -15.58
C LEU A 210 -2.80 -11.41 -16.27
N ALA A 211 -4.07 -11.36 -15.89
CA ALA A 211 -5.14 -12.21 -16.40
C ALA A 211 -5.95 -11.53 -17.53
N ARG A 212 -5.64 -10.28 -17.87
CA ARG A 212 -6.18 -9.54 -19.03
C ARG A 212 -7.70 -9.42 -19.06
N GLY A 213 -8.34 -9.43 -17.89
CA GLY A 213 -9.80 -9.41 -17.75
C GLY A 213 -10.49 -10.64 -18.35
N GLU A 214 -9.81 -11.78 -18.43
CA GLU A 214 -10.37 -13.02 -18.99
C GLU A 214 -11.41 -13.67 -18.07
N ASP A 215 -11.31 -13.42 -16.77
CA ASP A 215 -12.32 -13.80 -15.80
C ASP A 215 -13.28 -12.63 -15.55
N SER A 216 -14.59 -12.90 -15.61
CA SER A 216 -15.63 -11.88 -15.46
C SER A 216 -15.68 -11.25 -14.06
N HIS A 217 -15.07 -11.90 -13.07
CA HIS A 217 -14.92 -11.40 -11.70
C HIS A 217 -13.48 -10.97 -11.39
N LEU A 218 -12.65 -10.76 -12.42
CA LEU A 218 -11.30 -10.23 -12.36
C LEU A 218 -10.31 -11.12 -11.59
N LYS A 219 -10.54 -12.43 -11.56
CA LYS A 219 -9.57 -13.38 -10.99
C LYS A 219 -8.21 -13.25 -11.69
N GLY A 220 -7.14 -13.11 -10.91
CA GLY A 220 -5.79 -12.86 -11.41
C GLY A 220 -5.44 -11.37 -11.57
N ASP A 221 -6.43 -10.50 -11.75
CA ASP A 221 -6.22 -9.05 -11.89
C ASP A 221 -6.51 -8.30 -10.59
N VAL A 222 -7.50 -8.74 -9.81
CA VAL A 222 -7.92 -8.13 -8.54
C VAL A 222 -8.16 -9.19 -7.47
N GLN A 223 -7.66 -8.96 -6.25
CA GLN A 223 -7.83 -9.86 -5.10
C GLN A 223 -8.10 -9.07 -3.81
N GLY A 224 -8.96 -9.62 -2.96
CA GLY A 224 -9.05 -9.24 -1.56
C GLY A 224 -8.29 -10.25 -0.71
N CYS A 225 -7.32 -9.80 0.07
CA CYS A 225 -6.50 -10.65 0.95
C CYS A 225 -6.97 -10.66 2.40
N GLY A 226 -7.96 -9.83 2.76
CA GLY A 226 -8.41 -9.68 4.14
C GLY A 226 -7.29 -9.26 5.09
N GLU A 227 -7.37 -9.73 6.32
CA GLU A 227 -6.37 -9.51 7.37
C GLU A 227 -5.25 -10.57 7.38
N PHE A 228 -5.20 -11.46 6.37
CA PHE A 228 -4.34 -12.64 6.40
C PHE A 228 -2.85 -12.36 6.30
N ASN A 229 -2.48 -11.16 5.82
CA ASN A 229 -1.10 -10.77 5.57
C ASN A 229 -0.78 -9.45 6.30
N PRO A 230 -0.76 -9.44 7.65
CA PRO A 230 -0.46 -8.25 8.43
C PRO A 230 1.02 -7.90 8.31
N VAL A 231 1.34 -6.68 7.93
CA VAL A 231 2.73 -6.18 7.97
C VAL A 231 3.20 -5.93 9.39
N MET A 232 2.27 -5.76 10.33
CA MET A 232 2.54 -5.54 11.74
C MET A 232 1.50 -6.24 12.62
N ILE A 233 1.96 -6.85 13.70
CA ILE A 233 1.13 -7.43 14.76
C ILE A 233 1.55 -6.78 16.09
N PHE A 234 0.58 -6.25 16.83
CA PHE A 234 0.80 -5.70 18.18
C PHE A 234 1.40 -6.71 19.15
N SER A 235 2.16 -6.22 20.13
CA SER A 235 2.49 -7.03 21.31
C SER A 235 1.23 -7.36 22.12
N GLU A 236 1.32 -8.33 23.03
CA GLU A 236 0.24 -8.65 23.97
C GLU A 236 -0.09 -7.43 24.85
N LYS A 237 0.94 -6.75 25.34
CA LYS A 237 0.80 -5.52 26.12
C LYS A 237 0.06 -4.43 25.35
N GLU A 238 0.42 -4.19 24.08
CA GLU A 238 -0.28 -3.21 23.24
C GLU A 238 -1.71 -3.62 22.94
N ALA A 239 -1.93 -4.90 22.59
CA ALA A 239 -3.26 -5.41 22.31
C ALA A 239 -4.20 -5.20 23.50
N LYS A 240 -3.76 -5.59 24.71
CA LYS A 240 -4.49 -5.36 25.97
C LYS A 240 -4.72 -3.88 26.24
N ALA A 241 -3.69 -3.06 26.01
CA ALA A 241 -3.77 -1.62 26.20
C ALA A 241 -4.81 -0.97 25.25
N PHE A 242 -5.05 -1.56 24.08
CA PHE A 242 -6.01 -1.11 23.07
C PHE A 242 -7.41 -1.73 23.17
N GLU A 243 -7.65 -2.67 24.09
CA GLU A 243 -8.97 -3.28 24.32
C GLU A 243 -10.05 -2.25 24.70
N PRO A 244 -9.80 -1.26 25.60
CA PRO A 244 -10.83 -0.34 26.03
C PRO A 244 -11.40 0.50 24.87
N PRO A 245 -12.74 0.68 24.78
CA PRO A 245 -13.38 1.45 23.69
C PRO A 245 -12.81 2.86 23.51
N ALA A 246 -12.44 3.54 24.60
CA ALA A 246 -11.84 4.86 24.57
C ALA A 246 -10.51 4.93 23.78
N ARG A 247 -9.87 3.78 23.53
CA ARG A 247 -8.59 3.65 22.83
C ARG A 247 -8.70 3.05 21.44
N HIS A 248 -9.91 2.74 20.96
CA HIS A 248 -10.10 2.16 19.63
C HIS A 248 -9.62 3.09 18.51
N ALA A 249 -9.72 4.41 18.68
CA ALA A 249 -9.16 5.37 17.72
C ALA A 249 -7.63 5.23 17.60
N GLU A 250 -6.93 5.16 18.72
CA GLU A 250 -5.47 4.94 18.76
C GLU A 250 -5.09 3.59 18.16
N ARG A 251 -5.83 2.53 18.51
CA ARG A 251 -5.64 1.18 17.96
C ARG A 251 -5.78 1.19 16.45
N ASN A 252 -6.85 1.77 15.93
CA ASN A 252 -7.15 1.79 14.50
C ASN A 252 -6.07 2.57 13.73
N LEU A 253 -5.59 3.67 14.31
CA LEU A 253 -4.49 4.42 13.73
C LEU A 253 -3.18 3.62 13.74
N ALA A 254 -2.86 2.96 14.86
CA ALA A 254 -1.68 2.12 14.97
C ALA A 254 -1.73 0.89 14.03
N ASN A 255 -2.92 0.37 13.72
CA ASN A 255 -3.15 -0.70 12.75
C ASN A 255 -3.20 -0.25 11.29
N ALA A 256 -3.14 1.07 11.01
CA ALA A 256 -3.25 1.60 9.65
C ALA A 256 -2.33 0.94 8.61
N PRO A 257 -1.07 0.56 8.92
CA PRO A 257 -0.21 -0.13 7.95
C PRO A 257 -0.77 -1.45 7.41
N ASN A 258 -1.65 -2.13 8.17
CA ASN A 258 -2.28 -3.37 7.72
C ASN A 258 -3.41 -3.12 6.71
N ARG A 259 -3.97 -1.90 6.69
CA ARG A 259 -5.01 -1.45 5.77
C ARG A 259 -4.37 -0.81 4.54
N ARG A 260 -4.13 -1.60 3.49
CA ARG A 260 -3.40 -1.15 2.29
C ARG A 260 -3.93 -1.79 1.01
N VAL A 261 -3.69 -1.15 -0.13
CA VAL A 261 -3.79 -1.80 -1.44
C VAL A 261 -2.40 -1.85 -2.05
N VAL A 262 -1.99 -3.01 -2.55
CA VAL A 262 -0.70 -3.22 -3.19
C VAL A 262 -0.89 -3.73 -4.61
N ILE A 263 -0.19 -3.10 -5.54
CA ILE A 263 -0.10 -3.51 -6.93
C ILE A 263 1.30 -4.06 -7.14
N PHE A 264 1.39 -5.30 -7.61
CA PHE A 264 2.65 -5.87 -8.09
C PHE A 264 2.73 -5.72 -9.61
N LEU A 265 3.88 -5.26 -10.10
CA LEU A 265 4.22 -5.17 -11.52
C LEU A 265 5.11 -6.36 -11.85
N PHE A 266 4.76 -7.11 -12.89
CA PHE A 266 5.45 -8.35 -13.28
C PHE A 266 6.28 -8.13 -14.53
N ARG A 267 7.10 -9.12 -14.89
CA ARG A 267 7.91 -9.07 -16.12
C ARG A 267 7.01 -8.82 -17.33
N VAL A 268 7.42 -7.89 -18.19
CA VAL A 268 6.78 -7.64 -19.49
C VAL A 268 6.56 -8.97 -20.22
N GLY A 269 5.36 -9.16 -20.77
CA GLY A 269 4.95 -10.39 -21.46
C GLY A 269 4.34 -11.47 -20.55
N THR A 270 4.46 -11.34 -19.22
CA THR A 270 3.85 -12.30 -18.29
C THR A 270 2.32 -12.30 -18.42
N ARG A 271 1.72 -13.48 -18.48
CA ARG A 271 0.27 -13.68 -18.42
C ARG A 271 -0.04 -14.86 -17.51
N VAL A 272 -1.20 -14.83 -16.88
CA VAL A 272 -1.71 -15.96 -16.08
C VAL A 272 -3.07 -16.39 -16.61
N ASP A 273 -3.31 -17.71 -16.61
CA ASP A 273 -4.66 -18.25 -16.76
C ASP A 273 -5.40 -18.05 -15.43
N PRO A 274 -6.54 -17.33 -15.41
CA PRO A 274 -7.35 -17.14 -14.20
C PRO A 274 -7.74 -18.46 -13.50
N LYS A 275 -7.89 -19.56 -14.26
CA LYS A 275 -8.22 -20.88 -13.71
C LYS A 275 -7.10 -21.46 -12.85
N LEU A 276 -5.86 -21.13 -13.17
CA LEU A 276 -4.67 -21.55 -12.43
C LEU A 276 -4.31 -20.57 -11.32
N TRP A 277 -4.93 -19.40 -11.28
CA TRP A 277 -4.72 -18.43 -10.21
C TRP A 277 -5.26 -18.93 -8.87
N PRO A 278 -4.43 -18.98 -7.81
CA PRO A 278 -4.80 -19.66 -6.56
C PRO A 278 -5.69 -18.82 -5.64
N CYS A 279 -5.71 -17.49 -5.78
CA CYS A 279 -6.57 -16.65 -4.96
C CYS A 279 -8.02 -16.73 -5.45
N PRO A 280 -9.01 -16.75 -4.53
CA PRO A 280 -10.42 -16.65 -4.92
C PRO A 280 -10.76 -15.25 -5.45
N HIS A 281 -11.99 -15.03 -5.92
CA HIS A 281 -12.42 -13.71 -6.37
C HIS A 281 -12.40 -12.69 -5.22
N ALA A 282 -12.33 -11.41 -5.57
CA ALA A 282 -12.34 -10.33 -4.59
C ALA A 282 -13.58 -10.36 -3.68
N LYS A 283 -14.74 -10.75 -4.22
CA LYS A 283 -16.03 -10.82 -3.50
C LYS A 283 -16.33 -12.18 -2.83
N ASP A 284 -15.56 -13.21 -3.13
CA ASP A 284 -15.72 -14.53 -2.51
C ASP A 284 -15.34 -14.51 -1.03
N GLY A 285 -15.84 -15.49 -0.27
CA GLY A 285 -15.48 -15.73 1.13
C GLY A 285 -14.07 -16.26 1.34
N VAL A 286 -13.76 -16.66 2.57
CA VAL A 286 -12.39 -16.92 3.02
C VAL A 286 -11.88 -18.33 2.77
N ALA A 287 -12.76 -19.29 2.48
CA ALA A 287 -12.40 -20.71 2.37
C ALA A 287 -11.22 -20.95 1.40
N GLY A 288 -11.33 -20.41 0.18
CA GLY A 288 -10.25 -20.52 -0.82
C GLY A 288 -8.96 -19.81 -0.43
N CYS A 289 -9.01 -18.80 0.46
CA CYS A 289 -7.79 -18.15 0.98
C CYS A 289 -7.07 -19.04 1.98
N ARG A 290 -7.81 -19.71 2.88
CA ARG A 290 -7.23 -20.60 3.90
C ARG A 290 -6.53 -21.80 3.30
N GLU A 291 -7.02 -22.31 2.17
CA GLU A 291 -6.30 -23.33 1.39
C GLU A 291 -4.91 -22.89 0.93
N ARG A 292 -4.66 -21.58 0.89
CA ARG A 292 -3.38 -20.95 0.50
C ARG A 292 -2.51 -20.57 1.69
N PHE A 293 -2.89 -20.93 2.90
CA PHE A 293 -2.06 -20.63 4.06
C PHE A 293 -0.80 -21.52 4.12
N TRP A 294 0.23 -21.03 4.78
CA TRP A 294 1.24 -21.89 5.38
C TRP A 294 0.57 -22.87 6.36
N SER A 295 1.18 -24.02 6.62
CA SER A 295 0.66 -24.98 7.62
C SER A 295 0.53 -24.34 9.00
N ASP A 296 1.39 -23.38 9.34
CA ASP A 296 1.36 -22.56 10.54
C ASP A 296 0.74 -21.16 10.31
N GLY A 297 -0.01 -20.96 9.22
CA GLY A 297 -0.49 -19.64 8.81
C GLY A 297 -1.32 -18.92 9.86
N GLU A 298 -2.14 -19.63 10.62
CA GLU A 298 -2.88 -19.04 11.75
C GLU A 298 -1.93 -18.50 12.83
N LYS A 299 -0.92 -19.27 13.20
CA LYS A 299 0.11 -18.84 14.16
C LYS A 299 0.86 -17.63 13.64
N ARG A 300 1.24 -17.62 12.35
CA ARG A 300 1.93 -16.50 11.70
C ARG A 300 1.19 -15.18 11.87
N ARG A 301 -0.10 -15.15 11.53
CA ARG A 301 -0.92 -13.92 11.56
C ARG A 301 -1.46 -13.51 12.93
N SER A 302 -1.41 -14.38 13.94
CA SER A 302 -2.10 -14.15 15.24
C SER A 302 -1.19 -14.18 16.46
N LYS A 303 -0.03 -14.86 16.41
CA LYS A 303 0.88 -14.95 17.56
C LYS A 303 1.40 -13.55 17.91
N ARG A 304 1.25 -13.15 19.16
CA ARG A 304 1.81 -11.92 19.73
C ARG A 304 3.01 -12.27 20.61
N LEU A 305 3.95 -11.34 20.75
CA LEU A 305 5.01 -11.42 21.75
C LEU A 305 4.59 -10.57 22.96
N PRO A 306 5.11 -10.82 24.17
CA PRO A 306 4.66 -10.13 25.38
C PRO A 306 4.74 -8.60 25.27
N ASP A 307 5.92 -8.09 24.89
CA ASP A 307 6.23 -6.66 24.91
C ASP A 307 6.67 -6.10 23.55
N GLU A 308 6.83 -6.95 22.54
CA GLU A 308 7.36 -6.56 21.23
C GLU A 308 6.34 -6.76 20.10
N ARG A 309 6.34 -5.81 19.16
CA ARG A 309 5.62 -5.97 17.91
C ARG A 309 6.32 -7.02 17.06
N ARG A 310 5.53 -7.68 16.22
CA ARG A 310 6.08 -8.47 15.11
C ARG A 310 5.84 -7.72 13.82
N GLU A 311 6.89 -7.47 13.07
CA GLU A 311 6.81 -6.82 11.77
C GLU A 311 7.31 -7.75 10.68
N TYR A 312 6.58 -7.80 9.57
CA TYR A 312 6.90 -8.71 8.46
C TYR A 312 8.29 -8.49 7.92
N GLN A 313 8.76 -7.24 7.90
CA GLN A 313 10.08 -6.88 7.38
C GLN A 313 11.23 -7.53 8.14
N ASP A 314 11.05 -7.74 9.45
CA ASP A 314 12.07 -8.26 10.36
C ASP A 314 12.07 -9.79 10.38
N THR A 315 10.90 -10.39 10.51
CA THR A 315 10.77 -11.84 10.77
C THR A 315 10.33 -12.64 9.56
N ARG A 316 9.71 -12.01 8.56
CA ARG A 316 9.11 -12.64 7.38
C ARG A 316 8.11 -13.75 7.71
N ASP A 317 7.49 -13.68 8.89
CA ASP A 317 6.64 -14.75 9.43
C ASP A 317 5.27 -14.27 9.95
N THR A 318 4.84 -13.07 9.57
CA THR A 318 3.52 -12.54 9.95
C THR A 318 2.43 -12.88 8.93
N PHE A 319 2.78 -13.16 7.67
CA PHE A 319 1.81 -13.47 6.62
C PHE A 319 1.36 -14.92 6.67
N ALA A 320 0.04 -15.14 6.71
CA ALA A 320 -0.52 -16.48 6.65
C ALA A 320 -0.51 -17.05 5.24
N CYS A 321 -0.75 -16.25 4.20
CA CYS A 321 -0.90 -16.73 2.82
C CYS A 321 0.46 -16.98 2.15
N ARG A 322 0.76 -18.24 1.84
CA ARG A 322 2.02 -18.65 1.19
C ARG A 322 2.18 -18.10 -0.23
N PHE A 323 1.06 -17.93 -0.94
CA PHE A 323 1.08 -17.39 -2.30
C PHE A 323 1.43 -15.91 -2.28
N TYR A 324 0.78 -15.12 -1.43
CA TYR A 324 1.05 -13.69 -1.31
C TYR A 324 2.45 -13.43 -0.78
N ASP A 325 2.86 -14.15 0.27
CA ASP A 325 4.20 -14.11 0.84
C ASP A 325 5.30 -14.33 -0.22
N ARG A 326 5.11 -15.27 -1.14
CA ARG A 326 6.04 -15.50 -2.26
C ARG A 326 6.21 -14.29 -3.19
N LEU A 327 5.17 -13.49 -3.39
CA LEU A 327 5.24 -12.25 -4.17
C LEU A 327 5.88 -11.13 -3.35
N ALA A 328 5.55 -11.08 -2.06
CA ALA A 328 5.84 -9.97 -1.15
C ALA A 328 7.20 -10.05 -0.44
N ASN A 329 7.83 -11.22 -0.32
CA ASN A 329 8.99 -11.43 0.56
C ASN A 329 10.24 -10.59 0.25
N ARG A 330 10.32 -10.00 -0.95
CA ARG A 330 11.38 -9.06 -1.35
C ARG A 330 10.83 -7.69 -1.74
N SER A 331 9.54 -7.46 -1.48
CA SER A 331 8.85 -6.22 -1.79
C SER A 331 9.32 -5.12 -0.85
N PRO A 332 9.82 -3.97 -1.38
CA PRO A 332 10.05 -2.79 -0.57
C PRO A 332 8.75 -2.13 -0.10
N CYS A 333 7.58 -2.54 -0.61
CA CYS A 333 6.29 -1.98 -0.22
C CYS A 333 5.66 -2.68 0.98
N GLU A 334 6.18 -3.86 1.36
CA GLU A 334 5.65 -4.70 2.46
C GLU A 334 6.44 -4.50 3.77
N SER A 335 6.99 -3.31 3.94
CA SER A 335 7.61 -2.84 5.18
C SER A 335 6.66 -2.00 6.02
N VAL A 336 6.80 -2.07 7.34
CA VAL A 336 6.25 -1.05 8.23
C VAL A 336 7.24 0.11 8.17
N ARG A 337 6.87 1.16 7.44
CA ARG A 337 7.67 2.37 7.44
C ARG A 337 7.09 3.33 8.46
N GLU A 338 7.92 3.60 9.44
CA GLU A 338 7.79 4.74 10.31
C GLU A 338 7.75 6.00 9.45
N GLY A 339 6.56 6.58 9.31
CA GLY A 339 6.37 7.83 8.60
C GLY A 339 7.02 8.94 9.41
N ASN A 340 8.29 9.25 9.12
CA ASN A 340 8.97 10.43 9.63
C ASN A 340 8.49 11.70 8.93
N GLN A 341 7.27 11.70 8.39
CA GLN A 341 6.71 12.80 7.64
C GLN A 341 5.42 13.24 8.32
N TRP A 342 5.40 14.47 8.80
CA TRP A 342 4.19 15.08 9.33
C TRP A 342 3.50 15.89 8.24
N LEU A 343 2.25 15.55 7.91
CA LEU A 343 1.43 16.29 6.96
C LEU A 343 0.60 17.33 7.69
N ALA A 344 0.67 18.58 7.25
CA ALA A 344 -0.15 19.66 7.79
C ALA A 344 -0.69 20.56 6.70
N GLU A 345 -1.95 20.94 6.84
CA GLU A 345 -2.53 22.04 6.08
C GLU A 345 -1.94 23.36 6.60
N VAL A 346 -1.38 24.17 5.70
CA VAL A 346 -0.73 25.42 6.07
C VAL A 346 -1.53 26.60 5.53
N ILE A 347 -2.23 27.29 6.42
CA ILE A 347 -2.97 28.51 6.11
C ILE A 347 -2.21 29.69 6.73
N ALA A 348 -1.46 30.44 5.92
CA ALA A 348 -0.67 31.59 6.35
C ALA A 348 -0.74 32.72 5.32
N LYS A 349 -0.47 33.96 5.75
CA LYS A 349 -0.43 35.14 4.87
C LYS A 349 0.87 35.20 4.06
N ASP A 350 1.96 34.76 4.68
CA ASP A 350 3.28 34.65 4.08
C ASP A 350 3.86 33.25 4.35
N LEU A 351 3.75 32.38 3.34
CA LEU A 351 4.26 31.01 3.41
C LEU A 351 5.78 30.95 3.63
N GLN A 352 6.56 31.96 3.21
CA GLN A 352 8.00 31.99 3.42
C GLN A 352 8.38 32.28 4.88
N ALA A 353 7.48 32.93 5.62
CA ALA A 353 7.61 33.13 7.06
C ALA A 353 7.16 31.92 7.89
N VAL A 354 6.63 30.87 7.25
CA VAL A 354 6.16 29.68 7.96
C VAL A 354 7.32 28.78 8.37
N VAL A 355 7.29 28.33 9.62
CA VAL A 355 8.20 27.31 10.15
C VAL A 355 7.44 26.31 11.00
N LEU A 356 7.79 25.04 10.88
CA LEU A 356 7.38 24.02 11.85
C LEU A 356 8.36 24.03 13.02
N GLY A 357 7.89 24.43 14.20
CA GLY A 357 8.61 24.22 15.44
C GLY A 357 8.36 22.80 15.96
N VAL A 358 9.45 22.10 16.27
CA VAL A 358 9.45 20.77 16.89
C VAL A 358 9.99 20.91 18.31
N PHE A 359 9.18 20.57 19.30
CA PHE A 359 9.49 20.73 20.73
C PHE A 359 9.43 19.39 21.46
N GLN A 360 10.13 19.26 22.58
CA GLN A 360 9.90 18.21 23.56
C GLN A 360 8.57 18.44 24.30
N PRO A 361 8.02 17.41 24.98
CA PRO A 361 6.80 17.55 25.77
C PRO A 361 6.87 18.58 26.90
N ASP A 362 8.08 18.88 27.39
CA ASP A 362 8.35 19.90 28.41
C ASP A 362 8.41 21.34 27.85
N GLY A 363 8.29 21.50 26.52
CA GLY A 363 8.33 22.79 25.84
C GLY A 363 9.71 23.18 25.29
N THR A 364 10.75 22.37 25.50
CA THR A 364 12.09 22.64 24.95
C THR A 364 12.07 22.55 23.43
N GLU A 365 12.49 23.60 22.73
CA GLU A 365 12.57 23.60 21.26
C GLU A 365 13.74 22.73 20.79
N LEU A 366 13.45 21.71 19.98
CA LEU A 366 14.46 20.82 19.41
C LEU A 366 14.94 21.33 18.04
N ARG A 367 14.02 21.80 17.20
CA ARG A 367 14.32 22.23 15.83
C ARG A 367 13.22 23.13 15.28
N ARG A 368 13.60 24.02 14.36
CA ARG A 368 12.68 24.64 13.39
C ARG A 368 12.96 24.10 12.00
N ILE A 369 11.90 23.70 11.32
CA ILE A 369 11.95 23.24 9.93
C ILE A 369 11.27 24.33 9.08
N PRO A 370 12.03 25.06 8.26
CA PRO A 370 11.48 26.07 7.36
C PRO A 370 10.44 25.48 6.41
N PHE A 371 9.45 26.30 6.01
CA PHE A 371 8.49 25.90 4.99
C PHE A 371 9.17 25.53 3.66
N SER A 372 10.30 26.16 3.32
CA SER A 372 11.11 25.80 2.14
C SER A 372 11.61 24.36 2.14
N ASP A 373 11.77 23.76 3.32
CA ASP A 373 12.32 22.41 3.50
C ASP A 373 11.21 21.36 3.57
N SER A 374 9.95 21.79 3.56
CA SER A 374 8.81 20.89 3.45
C SER A 374 8.56 20.50 1.99
N THR A 375 8.06 19.29 1.77
CA THR A 375 7.63 18.85 0.44
C THR A 375 6.16 19.19 0.21
N PRO A 376 5.76 19.54 -1.04
CA PRO A 376 4.36 19.71 -1.37
C PRO A 376 3.56 18.46 -0.99
N GLY A 377 2.51 18.65 -0.20
CA GLY A 377 1.50 17.64 0.08
C GLY A 377 0.29 17.80 -0.84
N PRO A 378 -0.73 16.96 -0.68
CA PRO A 378 -1.99 17.13 -1.41
C PRO A 378 -2.72 18.43 -1.04
N GLY A 379 -3.29 19.12 -2.03
CA GLY A 379 -3.96 20.41 -1.79
C GLY A 379 -2.99 21.49 -1.29
N ASP A 380 -3.41 22.27 -0.29
CA ASP A 380 -2.57 23.29 0.36
C ASP A 380 -1.73 22.73 1.53
N SER A 381 -1.62 21.40 1.62
CA SER A 381 -0.84 20.76 2.68
C SER A 381 0.65 20.67 2.34
N ARG A 382 1.46 20.53 3.39
CA ARG A 382 2.90 20.34 3.31
C ARG A 382 3.32 19.19 4.18
N SER A 383 4.30 18.44 3.71
CA SER A 383 4.92 17.36 4.48
C SER A 383 6.26 17.82 5.02
N PHE A 384 6.42 17.78 6.33
CA PHE A 384 7.65 18.14 7.02
C PHE A 384 8.41 16.88 7.41
N ASP A 385 9.69 16.85 7.05
CA ASP A 385 10.57 15.71 7.29
C ASP A 385 11.16 15.75 8.71
N LEU A 386 10.85 14.71 9.47
CA LEU A 386 11.30 14.44 10.83
C LEU A 386 12.37 13.33 10.86
N THR A 387 12.94 12.90 9.73
CA THR A 387 13.95 11.83 9.64
C THR A 387 15.25 12.11 10.42
N GLY A 388 15.42 13.33 10.94
CA GLY A 388 16.53 13.69 11.84
C GLY A 388 16.28 13.44 13.33
N PHE A 389 15.08 13.02 13.73
CA PHE A 389 14.78 12.69 15.12
C PHE A 389 14.80 11.16 15.32
N PRO A 390 15.31 10.65 16.45
CA PRO A 390 15.25 9.23 16.75
C PRO A 390 13.80 8.74 16.78
N SER A 391 13.56 7.54 16.22
CA SER A 391 12.27 6.85 16.39
C SER A 391 11.94 6.71 17.88
N GLY A 392 10.65 6.86 18.22
CA GLY A 392 10.18 6.82 19.61
C GLY A 392 10.29 8.16 20.34
N THR A 393 10.85 9.21 19.74
CA THR A 393 10.97 10.53 20.39
C THR A 393 9.61 11.21 20.49
N PRO A 394 9.06 11.48 21.69
CA PRO A 394 7.85 12.28 21.81
C PRO A 394 8.15 13.74 21.47
N VAL A 395 7.36 14.32 20.57
CA VAL A 395 7.48 15.71 20.14
C VAL A 395 6.15 16.43 20.15
N THR A 396 6.19 17.75 20.27
CA THR A 396 5.08 18.66 20.04
C THR A 396 5.40 19.49 18.80
N LEU A 397 4.48 19.52 17.85
CA LEU A 397 4.58 20.19 16.57
C LEU A 397 3.68 21.41 16.56
N ILE A 398 4.23 22.57 16.21
CA ILE A 398 3.48 23.83 16.10
C ILE A 398 3.95 24.56 14.85
N LEU A 399 3.02 24.91 13.95
CA LEU A 399 3.31 25.82 12.85
C LEU A 399 3.32 27.25 13.37
N PHE A 400 4.33 28.01 12.97
CA PHE A 400 4.43 29.45 13.22
C PHE A 400 4.46 30.21 11.91
N GLU A 401 3.89 31.40 11.89
CA GLU A 401 4.16 32.45 10.92
C GLU A 401 5.00 33.53 11.64
N GLY A 402 6.30 33.58 11.35
CA GLY A 402 7.25 34.34 12.17
C GLY A 402 7.33 33.81 13.61
N LYS A 403 6.92 34.64 14.58
CA LYS A 403 6.87 34.26 16.02
C LYS A 403 5.48 33.83 16.49
N THR A 404 4.46 33.96 15.64
CA THR A 404 3.07 33.72 16.02
C THR A 404 2.68 32.28 15.68
N PRO A 405 2.21 31.47 16.64
CA PRO A 405 1.70 30.13 16.33
C PRO A 405 0.40 30.24 15.51
N ILE A 406 0.33 29.53 14.39
CA ILE A 406 -0.82 29.48 13.48
C ILE A 406 -1.53 28.12 13.49
N SER A 407 -0.99 27.12 14.20
CA SER A 407 -1.65 25.85 14.44
C SER A 407 -1.77 25.56 15.94
N ALA A 408 -2.74 24.72 16.31
CA ALA A 408 -2.76 24.12 17.63
C ALA A 408 -1.54 23.19 17.81
N PRO A 409 -0.99 23.06 19.04
CA PRO A 409 0.07 22.10 19.32
C PRO A 409 -0.38 20.67 19.04
N THR A 410 0.33 20.01 18.13
CA THR A 410 0.09 18.62 17.74
C THR A 410 1.18 17.78 18.34
N ARG A 411 0.86 17.02 19.37
CA ARG A 411 1.83 16.10 19.94
C ARG A 411 1.88 14.82 19.08
N LEU A 412 3.05 14.20 18.93
CA LEU A 412 3.22 12.87 18.31
C LEU A 412 4.50 12.18 18.80
N ILE A 413 4.70 10.92 18.44
CA ILE A 413 5.97 10.21 18.66
C ILE A 413 6.64 10.03 17.31
N VAL A 414 7.86 10.55 17.11
CA VAL A 414 8.55 10.43 15.82
C VAL A 414 8.73 8.95 15.46
N GLY A 415 8.52 8.64 14.18
CA GLY A 415 8.48 7.29 13.63
C GLY A 415 7.16 6.55 13.89
N SER A 416 6.31 7.06 14.78
CA SER A 416 4.99 6.53 15.05
C SER A 416 3.95 7.49 14.48
N LEU A 417 3.09 7.05 13.55
CA LEU A 417 1.92 7.85 13.14
C LEU A 417 0.87 7.95 14.29
N ARG A 418 1.29 8.12 15.55
CA ARG A 418 0.43 8.28 16.73
C ARG A 418 0.38 9.76 17.15
N PRO A 419 -0.79 10.40 17.34
CA PRO A 419 -0.96 11.44 18.34
C PRO A 419 -0.85 10.79 19.73
N PRO A 420 -0.25 11.43 20.74
CA PRO A 420 -0.14 10.83 22.05
C PRO A 420 -1.47 10.82 22.74
N GLN A 421 -1.59 9.80 23.58
CA GLN A 421 -2.58 9.74 24.61
C GLN A 421 -2.50 11.00 25.49
N ARG A 422 -3.65 11.54 25.88
CA ARG A 422 -3.72 12.37 27.09
C ARG A 422 -3.43 11.44 28.26
N ASP A 423 -2.34 11.71 28.97
CA ASP A 423 -1.99 10.95 30.18
C ASP A 423 -2.43 11.72 31.44
N PRO A 424 -3.47 11.25 32.17
CA PRO A 424 -3.84 11.79 33.47
C PRO A 424 -2.97 11.27 34.64
N GLY A 425 -1.95 10.42 34.39
CA GLY A 425 -1.27 9.59 35.40
C GLY A 425 0.09 10.05 35.93
N LEU A 426 0.56 11.26 35.61
CA LEU A 426 1.87 11.78 36.03
C LEU A 426 2.02 12.08 37.54
N VAL A 427 1.17 11.52 38.40
CA VAL A 427 1.20 11.72 39.87
C VAL A 427 1.56 10.46 40.66
N GLN A 428 1.59 9.25 40.08
CA GLN A 428 1.65 8.02 40.88
C GLN A 428 2.60 6.92 40.37
N SER A 429 3.89 7.22 40.19
CA SER A 429 4.92 6.17 40.02
C SER A 429 6.27 6.45 40.70
N ALA A 430 6.25 7.19 41.81
CA ALA A 430 7.16 6.85 42.90
C ALA A 430 6.45 5.76 43.71
N ILE A 431 7.12 4.62 43.90
CA ILE A 431 6.75 3.40 44.67
C ILE A 431 6.70 2.17 43.74
N ASP A 432 7.76 1.37 43.90
CA ASP A 432 7.86 -0.09 43.68
C ASP A 432 8.51 -0.63 42.39
N SER A 433 9.84 -0.55 42.45
CA SER A 433 10.77 -1.53 41.86
C SER A 433 10.77 -2.84 42.66
N ALA A 434 10.70 -4.01 42.00
CA ALA A 434 11.41 -5.26 42.39
C ALA A 434 11.25 -6.41 41.36
N LEU A 435 12.39 -6.99 40.98
CA LEU A 435 12.73 -8.11 40.04
C LEU A 435 12.45 -9.54 40.62
N PRO A 436 12.86 -10.72 40.03
CA PRO A 436 13.12 -11.21 38.63
C PRO A 436 12.74 -12.70 38.28
N ALA A 437 12.95 -13.06 36.99
CA ALA A 437 13.58 -14.27 36.35
C ALA A 437 13.00 -15.72 36.28
N GLY A 438 13.14 -16.32 35.08
CA GLY A 438 13.29 -17.76 34.73
C GLY A 438 12.20 -18.32 33.78
N GLY A 439 12.40 -19.11 32.72
CA GLY A 439 13.53 -19.73 32.03
C GLY A 439 13.05 -20.83 31.04
N ASN A 440 13.83 -21.07 29.96
CA ASN A 440 13.95 -22.27 29.08
C ASN A 440 12.99 -22.56 27.89
N GLU A 441 13.61 -22.70 26.70
CA GLU A 441 13.14 -23.32 25.44
C GLU A 441 13.34 -24.86 25.44
N PRO A 442 12.79 -25.64 24.46
CA PRO A 442 13.63 -25.99 23.29
C PRO A 442 12.92 -26.28 21.93
N ALA A 443 13.76 -26.20 20.88
CA ALA A 443 13.98 -27.08 19.72
C ALA A 443 12.96 -27.26 18.56
N ASN A 444 13.57 -27.18 17.36
CA ASN A 444 13.08 -27.30 15.99
C ASN A 444 12.69 -28.73 15.57
N GLU A 445 11.77 -28.83 14.62
CA GLU A 445 11.73 -29.92 13.64
C GLU A 445 11.51 -29.37 12.22
N ASP A 446 12.42 -29.75 11.32
CA ASP A 446 12.32 -29.64 9.86
C ASP A 446 11.22 -30.55 9.33
N PHE A 447 10.44 -30.16 8.30
CA PHE A 447 10.04 -31.06 7.20
C PHE A 447 9.36 -30.31 6.04
N THR A 448 9.59 -30.86 4.85
CA THR A 448 9.39 -30.35 3.48
C THR A 448 8.03 -30.65 2.83
N VAL A 449 7.77 -29.96 1.71
CA VAL A 449 6.82 -30.25 0.59
C VAL A 449 5.35 -29.87 0.86
N GLY A 450 4.59 -29.25 -0.03
CA GLY A 450 4.71 -28.85 -1.43
C GLY A 450 3.30 -28.55 -1.94
N ASN A 451 3.17 -27.63 -2.91
CA ASN A 451 2.04 -27.49 -3.85
C ASN A 451 2.28 -26.22 -4.67
N ASP A 452 3.15 -26.35 -5.68
CA ASP A 452 3.43 -25.28 -6.63
C ASP A 452 2.35 -25.21 -7.71
N VAL A 453 1.86 -23.99 -7.93
CA VAL A 453 1.02 -23.62 -9.08
C VAL A 453 1.84 -23.74 -10.36
N ILE A 454 1.27 -24.42 -11.34
CA ILE A 454 1.89 -24.77 -12.62
C ILE A 454 1.64 -23.63 -13.61
N PHE A 455 2.70 -23.15 -14.27
CA PHE A 455 2.57 -22.34 -15.49
C PHE A 455 3.33 -23.09 -16.60
N GLU A 456 2.65 -23.33 -17.72
CA GLU A 456 3.21 -24.04 -18.86
C GLU A 456 3.71 -23.03 -19.89
N GLU A 457 4.98 -23.15 -20.27
CA GLU A 457 5.54 -22.45 -21.42
C GLU A 457 6.21 -23.52 -22.30
N THR A 458 5.62 -23.77 -23.47
CA THR A 458 6.15 -24.74 -24.44
C THR A 458 7.16 -24.02 -25.32
N ILE A 459 8.45 -24.28 -25.10
CA ILE A 459 9.50 -23.80 -26.00
C ILE A 459 9.60 -24.81 -27.15
N ASN A 460 8.95 -24.49 -28.27
CA ASN A 460 9.22 -25.17 -29.53
C ASN A 460 10.57 -24.70 -30.05
N ASN A 461 11.59 -25.56 -29.96
CA ASN A 461 12.82 -25.37 -30.72
C ASN A 461 12.49 -25.56 -32.20
N GLY A 462 12.13 -24.47 -32.87
CA GLY A 462 12.20 -24.38 -34.32
C GLY A 462 13.63 -24.72 -34.72
N THR A 463 13.76 -25.78 -35.51
CA THR A 463 14.98 -26.20 -36.20
C THR A 463 15.70 -24.99 -36.82
N ARG A 464 16.97 -24.82 -36.47
CA ARG A 464 17.91 -23.94 -37.19
C ARG A 464 18.12 -24.42 -38.61
#